data_AF-A0A7X8WBA1-F1
#
_entry.id   AF-A0A7X8WBA1-F1
#
_cell.length_a   1.000
_cell.length_b   1.000
_cell.length_c   1.000
_cell.angle_alpha   90.00
_cell.angle_beta   90.00
_cell.angle_gamma   90.00
#
_symmetry.space_group_name_H-M   'P 1'
#
loop_
_entity.id
_entity.type
_entity.pdbx_description
1 polymer ?
#
loop_
_entity_poly.entity_id
_entity_poly.type
_entity_poly.pdbx_seq_one_letter_code
_entity_poly.pdbx_strand_id
1 'polypeptide(L)'
;MLLKAIEQTGSLNQACENMNLSYSKGRKMLKDILEETGLPAIEFKHGGLGGGQAKITQHGKELLETYQAFLSDVDNSISSLFDKYYGEKND
;
A
#
# COMPACT_ATOMS: atom_id res chain seq x y z
N MET A 1 4.09 1.90 -0.94
CA MET A 1 2.61 1.96 -1.12
C MET A 1 1.98 2.73 0.04
N LEU A 2 0.91 3.49 -0.20
CA LEU A 2 0.28 4.39 0.79
C LEU A 2 -0.14 3.70 2.08
N LEU A 3 -0.78 2.53 1.99
CA LEU A 3 -1.21 1.76 3.16
C LEU A 3 -0.03 1.35 4.07
N LYS A 4 1.10 0.93 3.49
CA LYS A 4 2.33 0.60 4.24
C LYS A 4 2.93 1.82 4.93
N ALA A 5 2.89 2.98 4.26
CA ALA A 5 3.35 4.24 4.86
C ALA A 5 2.44 4.68 6.03
N ILE A 6 1.12 4.47 5.92
CA ILE A 6 0.18 4.71 7.01
C ILE A 6 0.43 3.77 8.18
N GLU A 7 0.67 2.48 7.93
CA GLU A 7 1.03 1.51 8.98
C GLU A 7 2.29 1.93 9.74
N GLN A 8 3.33 2.37 9.03
CA GLN A 8 4.59 2.80 9.63
C GLN A 8 4.49 4.10 10.43
N THR A 9 3.63 5.03 10.00
CA THR A 9 3.55 6.37 10.58
C THR A 9 2.37 6.56 11.53
N GLY A 10 1.36 5.68 11.48
CA GLY A 10 0.08 5.85 12.17
C GLY A 10 -0.76 7.05 11.68
N SER A 11 -0.34 7.72 10.60
CA SER A 11 -0.94 8.98 10.16
C SER A 11 -0.97 9.07 8.63
N LEU A 12 -2.17 9.31 8.07
CA LEU A 12 -2.32 9.60 6.64
C LEU A 12 -1.53 10.84 6.21
N ASN A 13 -1.48 11.89 7.05
CA ASN A 13 -0.76 13.11 6.69
C ASN A 13 0.74 12.85 6.55
N GLN A 14 1.37 12.32 7.59
CA GLN A 14 2.77 11.89 7.57
C GLN A 14 3.09 10.90 6.43
N ALA A 15 2.20 9.95 6.16
CA ALA A 15 2.36 9.02 5.04
C ALA A 15 2.35 9.75 3.68
N CYS A 16 1.48 10.74 3.50
CA CYS A 16 1.44 11.56 2.28
C CYS A 16 2.70 12.41 2.12
N GLU A 17 3.16 13.06 3.21
CA GLU A 17 4.40 13.84 3.23
C GLU A 17 5.61 12.99 2.84
N ASN A 18 5.77 11.80 3.45
CA ASN A 18 6.86 10.87 3.15
C ASN A 18 6.83 10.36 1.70
N MET A 19 5.68 10.40 1.04
CA MET A 19 5.48 9.98 -0.34
C MET A 19 5.46 11.14 -1.34
N ASN A 20 5.70 12.39 -0.91
CA ASN A 20 5.51 13.59 -1.73
C ASN A 20 4.11 13.64 -2.40
N LEU A 21 3.09 13.16 -1.70
CA LEU A 21 1.70 13.20 -2.12
C LEU A 21 0.98 14.36 -1.44
N SER A 22 0.09 15.04 -2.17
CA SER A 22 -0.85 15.94 -1.50
C SER A 22 -1.80 15.12 -0.61
N TYR A 23 -2.16 15.68 0.53
CA TYR A 23 -3.11 15.06 1.45
C TYR A 23 -4.44 14.67 0.76
N SER A 24 -4.95 15.54 -0.12
CA SER A 24 -6.18 15.28 -0.88
C SER A 24 -6.04 14.08 -1.82
N LYS A 25 -4.88 13.91 -2.46
CA LYS A 25 -4.59 12.78 -3.34
C LYS A 25 -4.44 11.49 -2.55
N GLY A 26 -3.74 11.52 -1.41
CA GLY A 26 -3.64 10.36 -0.52
C GLY A 26 -4.98 9.94 0.06
N ARG A 27 -5.82 10.90 0.46
CA ARG A 27 -7.18 10.62 0.93
C ARG A 27 -8.07 10.02 -0.16
N LYS A 28 -7.97 10.50 -1.40
CA LYS A 28 -8.69 9.92 -2.54
C LYS A 28 -8.23 8.49 -2.81
N MET A 29 -6.92 8.26 -2.92
CA MET A 29 -6.34 6.94 -3.14
C MET A 29 -6.77 5.94 -2.06
N LEU A 30 -6.79 6.38 -0.79
CA LEU A 30 -7.27 5.56 0.31
C LEU A 30 -8.76 5.23 0.19
N LYS A 31 -9.58 6.22 -0.18
CA LYS A 31 -11.01 6.01 -0.42
C LYS A 31 -11.25 4.99 -1.54
N ASP A 32 -10.55 5.13 -2.67
CA ASP A 32 -10.67 4.23 -3.81
C ASP A 32 -10.30 2.79 -3.42
N ILE A 33 -9.21 2.61 -2.66
CA ILE A 33 -8.82 1.29 -2.11
C ILE A 33 -9.90 0.71 -1.22
N LEU A 34 -10.52 1.50 -0.34
CA LEU A 34 -11.58 1.03 0.56
C LEU A 34 -12.87 0.66 -0.19
N GLU A 35 -13.23 1.40 -1.23
CA GLU A 35 -14.41 1.13 -2.06
C GLU A 35 -14.24 -0.14 -2.90
N GLU A 36 -13.04 -0.37 -3.45
CA GLU A 36 -12.75 -1.53 -4.29
C GLU A 36 -12.56 -2.84 -3.49
N THR A 37 -12.15 -2.74 -2.22
CA THR A 37 -11.84 -3.91 -1.38
C THR A 37 -13.01 -4.41 -0.53
N GLY A 38 -14.14 -3.70 -0.49
CA GLY A 38 -15.41 -4.14 0.09
C GLY A 38 -15.47 -4.22 1.62
N LEU A 39 -14.35 -4.09 2.33
CA LEU A 39 -14.24 -4.06 3.80
C LEU A 39 -13.30 -2.90 4.24
N PRO A 40 -13.51 -2.28 5.40
CA PRO A 40 -12.69 -1.16 5.84
C PRO A 40 -11.28 -1.65 6.18
N ALA A 41 -10.35 -1.56 5.23
CA ALA A 41 -8.92 -1.79 5.46
C ALA A 41 -8.33 -0.81 6.49
N ILE A 42 -8.99 0.33 6.72
CA ILE A 42 -8.59 1.37 7.68
C ILE A 42 -9.78 1.80 8.54
N GLU A 43 -9.55 1.82 9.86
CA GLU A 43 -10.40 2.52 10.83
C GLU A 43 -9.86 3.92 11.08
N PHE A 44 -10.71 4.92 10.86
CA PHE A 44 -10.39 6.31 11.21
C PHE A 44 -10.95 6.62 12.60
N LYS A 45 -10.07 6.90 13.56
CA LYS A 45 -10.49 7.63 14.76
C LYS A 45 -10.59 9.11 14.41
N HIS A 46 -11.83 9.61 14.35
CA HIS A 46 -12.10 11.02 14.24
C HIS A 46 -11.72 11.67 15.58
N GLY A 47 -10.70 12.54 15.60
CA GLY A 47 -10.24 13.22 16.81
C GLY A 47 -9.72 14.61 16.50
N GLY A 48 -10.32 15.64 17.13
CA GLY A 48 -9.96 17.06 16.99
C GLY A 48 -8.56 17.41 17.54
N LEU A 49 -8.17 18.68 17.39
CA LEU A 49 -6.94 19.40 17.80
C LEU A 49 -5.54 18.73 17.58
N GLY A 50 -5.43 17.42 17.40
CA GLY A 50 -4.18 16.67 17.28
C GLY A 50 -4.04 15.77 16.04
N GLY A 51 -4.98 15.85 15.09
CA GLY A 51 -4.93 15.10 13.83
C GLY A 51 -5.54 13.70 13.91
N GLY A 52 -6.38 13.37 12.94
CA GLY A 52 -7.09 12.08 12.88
C GLY A 52 -6.13 10.90 12.80
N GLN A 53 -6.20 10.00 13.77
CA GLN A 53 -5.41 8.77 13.79
C GLN A 53 -6.04 7.77 12.82
N ALA A 54 -5.26 7.28 11.86
CA ALA A 54 -5.65 6.23 10.93
C ALA A 54 -5.01 4.93 11.40
N LYS A 55 -5.81 3.95 11.81
CA LYS A 55 -5.32 2.64 12.21
C LYS A 55 -5.73 1.61 11.17
N ILE A 56 -4.77 0.85 10.67
CA ILE A 56 -5.07 -0.27 9.77
C ILE A 56 -5.82 -1.36 10.54
N THR A 57 -6.88 -1.91 9.92
CA THR A 57 -7.62 -3.03 10.51
C THR A 57 -6.86 -4.33 10.32
N GLN A 58 -7.26 -5.38 11.04
CA GLN A 58 -6.69 -6.71 10.84
C GLN A 58 -6.88 -7.20 9.39
N HIS A 59 -8.08 -6.99 8.84
CA HIS A 59 -8.37 -7.30 7.44
C HIS A 59 -7.49 -6.48 6.47
N GLY A 60 -7.27 -5.19 6.75
CA GLY A 60 -6.36 -4.36 5.96
C GLY A 60 -4.93 -4.86 5.96
N LYS A 61 -4.46 -5.44 7.07
CA LYS A 61 -3.14 -6.09 7.14
C LYS A 61 -3.08 -7.36 6.30
N GLU A 62 -4.07 -8.23 6.41
CA GLU A 62 -4.14 -9.47 5.61
C GLU A 62 -4.17 -9.18 4.11
N LEU A 63 -4.91 -8.14 3.70
CA LEU A 63 -4.93 -7.67 2.33
C LEU A 63 -3.55 -7.16 1.89
N LEU A 64 -2.88 -6.36 2.73
CA LEU A 64 -1.53 -5.86 2.47
C LEU A 64 -0.51 -6.99 2.31
N GLU A 65 -0.55 -7.98 3.19
CA GLU A 65 0.34 -9.14 3.18
C GLU A 65 0.12 -9.96 1.91
N THR A 66 -1.13 -10.26 1.59
CA THR A 66 -1.51 -11.00 0.37
C THR A 66 -1.04 -10.26 -0.89
N TYR A 67 -1.25 -8.95 -0.96
CA TYR A 67 -0.82 -8.14 -2.09
C TYR A 67 0.71 -8.06 -2.21
N GLN A 68 1.44 -7.98 -1.10
CA GLN A 68 2.90 -8.00 -1.10
C GLN A 68 3.45 -9.34 -1.58
N ALA A 69 2.86 -10.45 -1.14
CA ALA A 69 3.22 -11.78 -1.61
C ALA A 69 3.00 -11.91 -3.12
N PHE A 70 1.82 -11.50 -3.61
CA PHE A 70 1.50 -11.49 -5.03
C PHE A 70 2.52 -10.69 -5.86
N LEU A 71 2.86 -9.46 -5.46
CA LEU A 71 3.85 -8.66 -6.17
C LEU A 71 5.24 -9.31 -6.19
N SER A 72 5.64 -9.95 -5.09
CA SER A 72 6.90 -10.69 -5.03
C SER A 72 6.91 -11.85 -6.03
N ASP A 73 5.82 -12.60 -6.12
CA ASP A 73 5.71 -13.71 -7.06
C ASP A 73 5.69 -13.24 -8.52
N VAL A 74 5.02 -12.12 -8.80
CA VAL A 74 5.02 -11.48 -10.12
C VAL A 74 6.43 -11.05 -10.51
N ASP A 75 7.16 -10.38 -9.61
CA ASP A 75 8.52 -9.90 -9.88
C ASP A 75 9.46 -11.08 -10.17
N ASN A 76 9.43 -12.12 -9.32
CA ASN A 76 10.18 -13.35 -9.52
C ASN A 76 9.85 -14.03 -10.86
N SER A 77 8.56 -14.06 -11.23
CA SER A 77 8.11 -14.65 -12.49
C SER A 77 8.59 -13.85 -13.69
N ILE A 78 8.54 -12.52 -13.61
CA ILE A 78 9.02 -11.62 -14.66
C ILE A 78 10.53 -11.76 -14.81
N SER A 79 11.31 -11.75 -13.72
CA SER A 79 12.76 -11.97 -13.77
C SER A 79 13.10 -13.31 -14.40
N SER A 80 12.42 -14.38 -13.98
CA SER A 80 12.63 -15.72 -14.54
C SER A 80 12.28 -15.78 -16.04
N LEU A 81 11.21 -15.11 -16.47
CA LEU A 81 10.84 -15.00 -17.88
C LEU A 81 11.85 -14.18 -18.66
N PHE A 82 12.32 -13.07 -18.10
CA PHE A 82 13.33 -12.21 -18.71
C PHE A 82 14.62 -13.00 -18.94
N ASP A 83 15.12 -13.68 -17.91
CA ASP A 83 16.32 -14.52 -18.02
C ASP A 83 16.15 -15.63 -19.05
N LYS A 84 14.95 -16.23 -19.12
CA LYS A 84 14.64 -17.27 -20.12
C LYS A 84 14.73 -16.78 -21.57
N TYR A 85 14.29 -15.55 -21.86
CA TYR A 85 14.22 -15.03 -23.23
C TYR A 85 15.38 -14.12 -23.62
N TYR A 86 15.99 -13.44 -22.64
CA TYR A 86 16.98 -12.38 -22.84
C TYR A 86 18.23 -12.54 -21.96
N GLY A 87 18.26 -13.50 -21.03
CA GLY A 87 19.48 -13.85 -20.31
C GLY A 87 20.51 -14.38 -21.31
N GLU A 88 21.67 -13.73 -21.39
CA GLU A 88 22.72 -14.05 -22.36
C GLU A 88 23.04 -15.55 -22.36
N LYS A 89 22.85 -16.20 -23.52
CA LYS A 89 23.66 -17.37 -23.85
C LYS A 89 25.04 -16.85 -24.26
N ASN A 90 25.92 -16.74 -23.27
CA ASN A 90 27.35 -16.62 -23.54
C ASN A 90 27.82 -17.97 -24.12
N ASP A 91 27.77 -18.11 -25.45
CA ASP A 91 28.54 -19.08 -26.23
C ASP A 91 29.87 -18.44 -26.70
#